data_AF-A0A3D2F4I0-F1
#
_entry.id   AF-A0A3D2F4I0-F1
#
_cell.length_a   1.000
_cell.length_b   1.000
_cell.length_c   1.000
_cell.angle_alpha   90.00
_cell.angle_beta   90.00
_cell.angle_gamma   90.00
#
_symmetry.space_group_name_H-M   'P 1'
#
loop_
_entity.id
_entity.type
_entity.pdbx_description
1 polymer ?
#
loop_
_entity_poly.entity_id
_entity_poly.type
_entity_poly.pdbx_seq_one_letter_code
_entity_poly.pdbx_strand_id
1 'polypeptide(L)'
;MQATALIVIFALVVIASLFAAPRRATVDGFFGGMSVNGSAPSLWVLVLSQVTTWIFARSLMNAAILGYFYGIAGTLAYAGYYASFL
;
A
#
# COMPACT_ATOMS: atom_id res chain seq x y z
N MET A 1 -19.02 13.45 12.94
CA MET A 1 -17.65 13.76 13.39
C MET A 1 -16.59 12.81 12.80
N GLN A 2 -16.79 11.48 12.80
CA GLN A 2 -15.84 10.53 12.19
C GLN A 2 -15.59 10.74 10.69
N ALA A 3 -16.64 10.96 9.89
CA ALA A 3 -16.49 11.16 8.45
C ALA A 3 -15.61 12.38 8.11
N THR A 4 -15.82 13.50 8.81
CA THR A 4 -15.01 14.71 8.63
C THR A 4 -13.55 14.47 8.99
N ALA A 5 -13.27 13.75 10.08
CA ALA A 5 -11.90 13.40 10.46
C ALA A 5 -11.22 12.54 9.39
N LEU A 6 -11.91 11.53 8.85
CA LEU A 6 -11.39 10.68 7.77
C LEU A 6 -11.06 11.51 6.52
N ILE A 7 -11.96 12.40 6.11
CA ILE A 7 -11.74 13.26 4.94
C ILE A 7 -10.52 14.17 5.14
N VAL A 8 -10.38 14.79 6.31
CA VAL A 8 -9.25 15.67 6.61
C VAL A 8 -7.94 14.90 6.61
N ILE A 9 -7.88 13.73 7.26
CA ILE A 9 -6.68 12.88 7.27
C ILE A 9 -6.32 12.47 5.85
N PHE A 10 -7.30 12.03 5.06
CA PHE A 10 -7.08 11.64 3.67
C PHE A 10 -6.53 12.80 2.84
N ALA A 11 -7.11 14.00 2.95
CA ALA A 11 -6.64 15.18 2.25
C ALA A 11 -5.20 15.55 2.64
N LEU A 12 -4.85 15.47 3.93
CA LEU A 12 -3.48 15.71 4.40
C LEU A 12 -2.48 14.70 3.82
N VAL A 13 -2.86 13.42 3.74
CA VAL A 13 -2.03 12.38 3.10
C VAL A 13 -1.83 12.65 1.62
N VAL A 14 -2.89 13.06 0.91
CA VAL A 14 -2.80 13.45 -0.51
C VAL A 14 -1.84 14.63 -0.70
N ILE A 15 -2.00 15.68 0.10
CA ILE A 15 -1.13 16.86 0.04
C ILE A 15 0.33 16.48 0.34
N ALA A 16 0.57 15.71 1.41
CA ALA A 16 1.91 15.24 1.74
C ALA A 16 2.53 14.40 0.62
N SER A 17 1.74 13.53 -0.01
CA SER A 17 2.17 12.71 -1.15
C SER A 17 2.58 13.57 -2.35
N LEU A 18 1.83 14.62 -2.66
CA LEU A 18 2.17 15.56 -3.74
C LEU A 18 3.47 16.31 -3.46
N PHE A 19 3.76 16.64 -2.20
CA PHE A 19 5.03 17.25 -1.82
C PHE A 19 6.20 16.25 -1.87
N ALA A 20 5.96 14.99 -1.51
CA ALA A 20 6.97 13.94 -1.54
C ALA A 20 7.28 13.42 -2.96
N ALA A 21 6.34 13.55 -3.89
CA ALA A 21 6.49 13.04 -5.25
C ALA A 21 7.65 13.74 -6.00
N PRO A 22 8.54 12.98 -6.68
CA PRO A 22 9.64 13.55 -7.43
C PRO A 22 9.12 14.39 -8.61
N ARG A 23 9.59 15.65 -8.71
CA ARG A 23 9.13 16.62 -9.72
C ARG A 23 9.76 16.44 -11.10
N ARG A 24 10.76 15.57 -11.23
CA ARG A 24 11.45 15.26 -12.48
C ARG A 24 11.59 13.74 -12.59
N ALA A 25 10.94 13.17 -13.59
CA ALA A 25 11.06 11.75 -13.93
C ALA A 25 12.05 11.59 -15.09
N THR A 26 13.00 10.68 -14.92
CA THR A 26 13.92 10.22 -15.98
C THR A 26 13.55 8.80 -16.39
N VAL A 27 13.88 8.37 -17.60
CA VAL A 27 13.65 6.98 -18.06
C VAL A 27 14.26 5.97 -17.09
N ASP A 28 15.51 6.20 -16.67
CA ASP A 28 16.23 5.34 -15.72
C ASP A 28 15.57 5.27 -14.33
N GLY A 29 15.11 6.41 -13.81
CA GLY A 29 14.34 6.44 -12.56
C GLY A 29 12.94 5.82 -12.67
N PHE A 30 12.26 5.97 -13.82
CA PHE A 30 10.90 5.49 -14.00
C PHE A 30 10.83 3.98 -14.28
N PHE A 31 11.65 3.48 -15.21
CA PHE A 31 11.69 2.05 -15.56
C PHE A 31 12.70 1.26 -14.74
N GLY A 32 13.84 1.87 -14.39
CA GLY A 32 14.88 1.23 -13.60
C GLY A 32 14.75 1.43 -12.09
N GLY A 33 13.81 2.26 -11.63
CA GLY A 33 13.59 2.53 -10.21
C GLY A 33 14.78 3.20 -9.50
N MET A 34 15.74 3.75 -10.26
CA MET A 34 16.94 4.35 -9.68
C MET A 34 16.64 5.70 -9.02
N SER A 35 17.35 5.98 -7.93
CA SER A 35 17.32 7.29 -7.28
C SER A 35 17.97 8.37 -8.17
N VAL A 36 17.81 9.64 -7.81
CA VAL A 36 18.45 10.78 -8.49
C VAL A 36 19.99 10.62 -8.53
N ASN A 37 20.56 9.89 -7.56
CA ASN A 37 21.99 9.64 -7.47
C ASN A 37 22.41 8.29 -8.10
N GLY A 38 21.51 7.64 -8.85
CA GLY A 38 21.77 6.36 -9.52
C GLY A 38 21.77 5.13 -8.60
N SER A 39 21.27 5.25 -7.37
CA SER A 39 21.22 4.13 -6.42
C SER A 39 19.96 3.29 -6.61
N ALA A 40 20.07 1.97 -6.45
CA ALA A 40 18.92 1.07 -6.48
C ALA A 40 17.99 1.30 -5.27
N PRO A 41 16.69 0.94 -5.37
CA PRO A 41 15.76 0.95 -4.23
C PRO A 41 16.25 0.08 -3.08
N SER A 42 15.99 0.49 -1.84
CA SER A 42 16.28 -0.34 -0.67
C SER A 42 15.34 -1.54 -0.59
N LEU A 43 15.75 -2.58 0.14
CA LEU A 43 14.93 -3.79 0.35
C LEU A 43 13.52 -3.45 0.85
N TRP A 44 13.40 -2.50 1.77
CA TRP A 44 12.11 -2.07 2.31
C TRP A 44 11.20 -1.48 1.25
N VAL A 45 11.74 -0.65 0.35
CA VAL A 45 10.96 -0.10 -0.77
C VAL A 45 10.47 -1.22 -1.68
N LEU A 46 11.32 -2.21 -1.98
CA LEU A 46 10.95 -3.36 -2.81
C LEU A 46 9.90 -4.24 -2.13
N VAL A 47 10.05 -4.53 -0.83
CA VAL A 47 9.08 -5.32 -0.05
C VAL A 47 7.73 -4.60 -0.01
N LEU A 48 7.70 -3.31 0.29
CA LEU A 48 6.45 -2.54 0.30
C LEU A 48 5.82 -2.46 -1.08
N SER A 49 6.61 -2.26 -2.13
CA SER A 49 6.13 -2.31 -3.51
C SER A 49 5.46 -3.65 -3.81
N GLN A 50 6.12 -4.77 -3.47
CA GLN A 50 5.57 -6.11 -3.68
C GLN A 50 4.30 -6.35 -2.86
N VAL A 51 4.23 -5.89 -1.61
CA VAL A 51 3.00 -6.01 -0.81
C VAL A 51 1.87 -5.22 -1.45
N THR A 52 2.11 -3.98 -1.89
CA THR A 52 1.06 -3.15 -2.50
C THR A 52 0.53 -3.70 -3.83
N THR A 53 1.38 -4.36 -4.63
CA THR A 53 0.91 -5.04 -5.86
C THR A 53 0.05 -6.27 -5.56
N TRP A 54 0.21 -6.88 -4.39
CA TRP A 54 -0.58 -8.03 -3.94
C TRP A 54 -1.88 -7.65 -3.20
N ILE A 55 -2.00 -6.41 -2.72
CA ILE A 55 -3.26 -5.89 -2.16
C ILE A 55 -4.25 -5.68 -3.31
N PHE A 56 -4.90 -6.76 -3.72
CA PHE A 56 -5.98 -6.72 -4.71
C PHE A 56 -7.26 -6.21 -4.05
N ALA A 57 -8.04 -5.41 -4.79
CA ALA A 57 -9.37 -4.97 -4.36
C ALA A 57 -10.26 -6.14 -3.93
N ARG A 58 -10.15 -7.29 -4.61
CA ARG A 58 -10.88 -8.52 -4.26
C ARG A 58 -10.39 -9.15 -2.94
N SER A 59 -9.09 -9.10 -2.68
CA SER A 59 -8.50 -9.60 -1.43
C SER A 59 -8.94 -8.77 -0.24
N LEU A 60 -8.85 -7.44 -0.36
CA LEU A 60 -9.33 -6.51 0.66
C LEU A 60 -10.84 -6.66 0.93
N MET A 61 -11.63 -6.82 -0.14
CA MET A 61 -13.07 -7.06 -0.03
C MET A 61 -13.38 -8.37 0.71
N ASN A 62 -12.68 -9.46 0.41
CA ASN A 62 -12.84 -10.73 1.12
C ASN A 62 -12.48 -10.60 2.61
N ALA A 63 -11.36 -9.94 2.92
CA ALA A 63 -10.94 -9.68 4.30
C ALA A 63 -12.00 -8.84 5.05
N ALA A 64 -12.55 -7.82 4.40
CA ALA A 64 -13.59 -6.96 4.99
C ALA A 64 -14.90 -7.72 5.20
N ILE A 65 -15.32 -8.56 4.26
CA ILE A 65 -16.53 -9.39 4.39
C ILE A 65 -16.37 -10.38 5.54
N LEU A 66 -15.23 -11.08 5.62
CA LEU A 66 -14.95 -12.00 6.72
C LEU A 66 -14.84 -11.27 8.06
N GLY A 67 -14.24 -10.07 8.07
CA GLY A 67 -14.21 -9.19 9.22
C GLY A 67 -15.60 -8.74 9.68
N TYR A 68 -16.49 -8.47 8.73
CA TYR A 68 -17.88 -8.09 9.01
C TYR A 68 -18.67 -9.23 9.64
N PHE A 69 -18.52 -10.46 9.14
CA PHE A 69 -19.28 -11.62 9.64
C PHE A 69 -18.66 -12.29 10.88
N TYR A 70 -17.33 -12.30 11.01
CA TYR A 70 -16.62 -13.08 12.04
C TYR A 70 -15.66 -12.24 12.89
N GLY A 71 -15.72 -10.90 12.78
CA GLY A 71 -14.84 -10.00 13.50
C GLY A 71 -13.36 -10.19 13.15
N ILE A 72 -12.47 -9.87 14.09
CA ILE A 72 -11.01 -9.95 13.87
C ILE A 72 -10.54 -11.37 13.48
N ALA A 73 -11.23 -12.41 13.96
CA ALA A 73 -10.92 -13.79 13.63
C ALA A 73 -11.12 -14.07 12.13
N GLY A 74 -12.17 -13.50 11.50
CA GLY A 74 -12.38 -13.62 10.06
C GLY A 74 -11.29 -12.94 9.24
N THR A 75 -10.90 -11.73 9.64
CA THR A 75 -9.79 -11.00 8.99
C THR A 75 -8.47 -11.76 9.14
N LEU A 76 -8.17 -12.28 10.33
CA LEU A 76 -6.95 -13.05 10.59
C LEU A 76 -6.93 -14.39 9.86
N ALA A 77 -8.06 -15.08 9.73
CA ALA A 77 -8.16 -16.30 8.95
C ALA A 77 -7.82 -16.05 7.48
N TYR A 78 -8.32 -14.95 6.91
CA TYR A 78 -8.00 -14.57 5.54
C TYR A 78 -6.54 -14.14 5.38
N ALA A 79 -5.98 -13.41 6.35
CA ALA A 79 -4.55 -13.10 6.37
C ALA A 79 -3.69 -14.37 6.45
N GLY A 80 -4.08 -15.33 7.30
CA GLY A 80 -3.40 -16.62 7.47
C GLY A 80 -3.42 -17.48 6.21
N TYR A 81 -4.48 -17.41 5.39
CA TYR A 81 -4.51 -18.05 4.08
C TYR A 81 -3.31 -17.64 3.20
N TYR A 82 -2.87 -16.38 3.24
CA TYR A 82 -1.71 -15.95 2.48
C TYR A 82 -0.39 -16.56 2.96
N ALA A 83 -0.30 -16.98 4.23
CA ALA A 83 0.87 -17.69 4.73
C ALA A 83 1.05 -19.09 4.08
N SER A 84 -0.02 -19.66 3.49
CA SER A 84 0.09 -20.93 2.75
C SER A 84 0.83 -20.82 1.41
N PHE A 85 1.14 -19.60 0.96
CA PHE A 85 1.90 -19.35 -0.26
C PHE A 85 3.39 -19.05 -0.02
N LEU A 86 3.83 -19.06 1.24
CA LEU A 86 5.23 -18.90 1.65
C LEU A 86 5.91 -20.27 1.72
#